data_AF-A0AAW7FLT1-F1
#
_entry.id   AF-A0AAW7FLT1-F1
#
_cell.length_a   1.000
_cell.length_b   1.000
_cell.length_c   1.000
_cell.angle_alpha   90.00
_cell.angle_beta   90.00
_cell.angle_gamma   90.00
#
_symmetry.space_group_name_H-M   'P 1'
#
loop_
_entity.id
_entity.type
_entity.pdbx_description
1 polymer ?
#
loop_
_entity_poly.entity_id
_entity_poly.type
_entity_poly.pdbx_seq_one_letter_code
_entity_poly.pdbx_strand_id
1 'polypeptide(L)'
;LVSNFTGPTQAGAAWSAVPRMALNMVTAALVAQSAEALRGLNYDKQNWQSIFSGTGTATVRLSDGSSFTGPAWGGIATTLDGKAGKGANSDITSLS
;
A
#
# COMPACT_ATOMS: atom_id res chain seq x y z
N LEU A 1 36.53 -9.30 -46.75
CA LEU A 1 37.22 -9.76 -45.54
C LEU A 1 37.13 -8.63 -44.51
N VAL A 2 36.39 -8.83 -43.41
CA VAL A 2 36.46 -7.92 -42.26
C VAL A 2 37.65 -8.36 -41.42
N SER A 3 38.64 -7.49 -41.25
CA SER A 3 39.81 -7.75 -40.41
C SER A 3 39.43 -7.58 -38.93
N ASN A 4 39.77 -8.58 -38.11
CA ASN A 4 39.56 -8.54 -36.66
C ASN A 4 40.41 -7.44 -36.01
N PHE A 5 39.79 -6.68 -35.10
CA PHE A 5 40.45 -5.68 -34.27
C PHE A 5 41.53 -6.33 -33.38
N THR A 6 42.77 -5.86 -33.48
CA THR A 6 43.96 -6.37 -32.75
C THR A 6 44.39 -5.44 -31.60
N GLY A 7 43.47 -4.64 -31.07
CA GLY A 7 43.71 -3.86 -29.85
C GLY A 7 43.64 -4.74 -28.61
N PRO A 8 44.17 -4.27 -27.46
CA PRO A 8 44.22 -5.06 -26.23
C PRO A 8 42.83 -5.60 -25.88
N THR A 9 42.70 -6.92 -25.90
CA THR A 9 41.54 -7.60 -25.34
C THR A 9 41.46 -7.26 -23.86
N GLN A 10 40.24 -7.15 -23.35
CA GLN A 10 39.86 -6.67 -22.02
C GLN A 10 40.36 -7.57 -20.87
N ALA A 11 41.58 -8.10 -20.92
CA ALA A 11 42.22 -8.76 -19.80
C ALA A 11 42.91 -7.69 -18.96
N GLY A 12 42.22 -7.17 -17.95
CA GLY A 12 42.81 -6.31 -16.92
C GLY A 12 42.15 -4.95 -16.68
N ALA A 13 40.94 -4.69 -17.16
CA ALA A 13 40.22 -3.48 -16.76
C ALA A 13 39.76 -3.60 -15.28
N ALA A 14 40.31 -2.78 -14.38
CA ALA A 14 39.84 -2.60 -13.00
C ALA A 14 38.45 -1.93 -12.89
N TRP A 15 37.71 -1.87 -13.99
CA TRP A 15 36.41 -1.21 -14.12
C TRP A 15 35.40 -2.20 -14.72
N SER A 16 34.46 -2.65 -13.89
CA SER A 16 33.26 -3.36 -14.34
C SER A 16 32.26 -2.32 -14.84
N ALA A 17 32.14 -2.17 -16.16
CA ALA A 17 31.07 -1.35 -16.72
C ALA A 17 29.74 -2.03 -16.42
N VAL A 18 29.01 -1.52 -15.41
CA VAL A 18 27.65 -2.00 -15.12
C VAL A 18 26.87 -1.93 -16.43
N PRO A 19 26.41 -3.08 -16.99
CA PRO A 19 25.71 -3.08 -18.26
C PRO A 19 24.54 -2.11 -18.20
N ARG A 20 24.36 -1.26 -19.23
CA ARG A 20 23.26 -0.26 -19.24
C ARG A 20 21.89 -0.89 -18.97
N MET A 21 21.71 -2.16 -19.33
CA MET A 21 20.51 -2.92 -18.98
C MET A 21 20.34 -3.08 -17.47
N ALA A 22 21.40 -3.42 -16.73
CA ALA A 22 21.34 -3.51 -15.27
C ALA A 22 21.08 -2.14 -14.62
N LEU A 23 21.71 -1.07 -15.11
CA LEU A 23 21.43 0.30 -14.62
C LEU A 23 19.98 0.71 -14.89
N ASN A 24 19.49 0.50 -16.11
CA ASN A 24 18.11 0.82 -16.48
C ASN A 24 17.11 -0.04 -15.71
N MET A 25 17.44 -1.30 -15.43
CA MET A 25 16.62 -2.19 -14.60
C MET A 25 16.57 -1.71 -13.15
N VAL A 26 17.68 -1.24 -12.56
CA VAL A 26 17.69 -0.67 -11.21
C VAL A 26 16.85 0.60 -11.14
N THR A 27 16.99 1.52 -12.10
CA THR A 27 16.16 2.72 -12.17
C THR A 27 14.68 2.38 -12.37
N ALA A 28 14.36 1.45 -13.27
CA ALA A 28 12.99 1.01 -13.48
C ALA A 28 12.40 0.32 -12.24
N ALA A 29 13.17 -0.51 -11.54
CA ALA A 29 12.76 -1.18 -10.32
C ALA A 29 12.49 -0.18 -9.19
N LEU A 30 13.36 0.83 -9.02
CA LEU A 30 13.15 1.88 -8.03
C LEU A 30 11.89 2.71 -8.34
N VAL A 31 11.65 3.04 -9.61
CA VAL A 31 10.43 3.75 -10.03
C VAL A 31 9.19 2.91 -9.77
N ALA A 32 9.23 1.61 -10.10
CA ALA A 32 8.13 0.69 -9.85
C ALA A 32 7.83 0.58 -8.34
N GLN A 33 8.85 0.37 -7.51
CA GLN A 33 8.72 0.30 -6.06
C GLN A 33 8.14 1.60 -5.48
N SER A 34 8.59 2.76 -5.98
CA SER A 34 8.09 4.06 -5.54
C SER A 34 6.63 4.26 -5.93
N ALA A 35 6.24 3.88 -7.15
CA ALA A 35 4.87 3.96 -7.62
C ALA A 35 3.93 3.03 -6.82
N GLU A 36 4.38 1.83 -6.48
CA GLU A 36 3.62 0.89 -5.65
C GLU A 36 3.44 1.42 -4.22
N ALA A 37 4.51 1.95 -3.61
CA ALA A 37 4.43 2.55 -2.28
C ALA A 37 3.47 3.75 -2.27
N LEU A 38 3.53 4.63 -3.26
CA LEU A 38 2.60 5.76 -3.42
C LEU A 38 1.15 5.29 -3.61
N ARG A 39 0.92 4.22 -4.35
CA ARG A 39 -0.41 3.64 -4.52
C ARG A 39 -0.94 3.07 -3.19
N GLY A 40 -0.08 2.37 -2.44
CA GLY A 40 -0.39 1.88 -1.09
C GLY A 40 -0.79 3.01 -0.14
N LEU A 41 0.01 4.08 -0.07
CA LEU A 41 -0.29 5.25 0.77
C LEU A 41 -1.59 5.94 0.37
N ASN A 42 -1.90 6.01 -0.93
CA ASN A 42 -3.16 6.56 -1.41
C ASN A 42 -4.36 5.68 -1.02
N TYR A 43 -4.23 4.36 -1.07
CA TYR A 43 -5.26 3.46 -0.57
C TYR A 43 -5.46 3.60 0.93
N ASP A 44 -4.39 3.65 1.72
CA ASP A 44 -4.49 3.87 3.17
C ASP A 44 -5.22 5.17 3.47
N LYS A 45 -4.89 6.27 2.79
CA LYS A 45 -5.60 7.54 2.97
C LYS A 45 -7.10 7.41 2.69
N GLN A 46 -7.49 6.75 1.61
CA GLN A 46 -8.89 6.57 1.25
C GLN A 46 -9.62 5.64 2.23
N ASN A 47 -8.97 4.54 2.62
CA ASN A 47 -9.48 3.58 3.58
C ASN A 47 -9.74 4.27 4.93
N TRP A 48 -8.75 5.01 5.44
CA TRP A 48 -8.87 5.74 6.69
C TRP A 48 -9.97 6.79 6.63
N GLN A 49 -10.05 7.58 5.56
CA GLN A 49 -11.16 8.53 5.37
C GLN A 49 -12.52 7.83 5.45
N SER A 50 -12.69 6.71 4.74
CA SER A 50 -13.92 5.92 4.76
C SER A 50 -14.28 5.37 6.15
N ILE A 51 -13.29 4.83 6.88
CA ILE A 51 -13.49 4.30 8.23
C ILE A 51 -13.89 5.42 9.21
N PHE A 52 -13.21 6.57 9.17
CA PHE A 52 -13.42 7.66 10.11
C PHE A 52 -14.75 8.41 9.88
N SER A 53 -15.14 8.63 8.62
CA SER A 53 -16.32 9.46 8.31
C SER A 53 -17.58 8.65 7.99
N GLY A 54 -17.48 7.34 7.80
CA GLY A 54 -18.62 6.49 7.47
C GLY A 54 -19.54 6.20 8.66
N THR A 55 -20.85 6.13 8.41
CA THR A 55 -21.88 5.82 9.42
C THR A 55 -22.48 4.42 9.29
N GLY A 56 -22.01 3.62 8.33
CA GLY A 56 -22.49 2.27 8.08
C GLY A 56 -21.32 1.29 7.99
N THR A 57 -21.14 0.68 6.83
CA THR A 57 -19.96 -0.14 6.51
C THR A 57 -18.96 0.64 5.66
N ALA A 58 -17.68 0.33 5.86
CA ALA A 58 -16.57 0.77 5.04
C ALA A 58 -15.88 -0.46 4.43
N THR A 59 -15.45 -0.34 3.17
CA THR A 59 -14.61 -1.32 2.51
C THR A 59 -13.18 -0.81 2.46
N VAL A 60 -12.27 -1.55 3.08
CA VAL A 60 -10.83 -1.33 3.05
C VAL A 60 -10.26 -2.10 1.86
N ARG A 61 -9.45 -1.43 1.05
CA ARG A 61 -8.70 -2.03 -0.07
C ARG A 61 -7.21 -1.99 0.20
N LEU A 62 -6.55 -3.14 0.15
CA LEU A 62 -5.11 -3.26 0.35
C LEU A 62 -4.38 -3.11 -0.98
N SER A 63 -3.09 -2.80 -0.91
CA SER A 63 -2.24 -2.61 -2.09
C SER A 63 -2.04 -3.88 -2.91
N ASP A 64 -2.26 -5.06 -2.30
CA ASP A 64 -2.25 -6.37 -2.95
C ASP A 64 -3.56 -6.69 -3.71
N GLY A 65 -4.53 -5.76 -3.71
CA GLY A 65 -5.83 -5.92 -4.37
C GLY A 65 -6.87 -6.66 -3.54
N SER A 66 -6.51 -7.18 -2.36
CA SER A 66 -7.48 -7.76 -1.44
C SER A 66 -8.36 -6.68 -0.80
N SER A 67 -9.55 -7.08 -0.34
CA SER A 67 -10.50 -6.16 0.27
C SER A 67 -11.18 -6.78 1.49
N PHE A 68 -11.41 -5.95 2.50
CA PHE A 68 -12.16 -6.29 3.69
C PHE A 68 -13.31 -5.30 3.88
N THR A 69 -14.51 -5.79 4.19
CA THR A 69 -15.67 -4.94 4.49
C THR A 69 -16.07 -5.13 5.94
N GLY A 70 -16.18 -4.01 6.66
CA GLY A 70 -16.57 -4.00 8.07
C GLY A 70 -17.31 -2.71 8.42
N PRO A 71 -17.77 -2.55 9.68
CA PRO A 71 -18.41 -1.31 10.10
C PRO A 71 -17.41 -0.15 10.13
N ALA A 72 -17.84 1.00 9.62
CA ALA A 72 -17.17 2.27 9.87
C ALA A 72 -17.40 2.71 11.32
N TRP A 73 -16.60 3.63 11.83
CA TRP A 73 -16.68 4.05 13.24
C TRP A 73 -18.03 4.65 13.60
N GLY A 74 -18.62 5.44 12.71
CA GLY A 74 -19.98 5.95 12.91
C GLY A 74 -21.02 4.83 12.96
N GLY A 75 -20.84 3.75 12.17
CA GLY A 75 -21.73 2.58 12.21
C GLY A 75 -21.65 1.79 13.51
N ILE A 76 -20.46 1.71 14.10
CA ILE A 76 -20.27 1.16 15.46
C ILE A 76 -21.01 2.02 16.48
N ALA A 77 -20.81 3.35 16.44
CA ALA A 77 -21.46 4.28 17.35
C ALA A 77 -23.00 4.20 17.27
N THR A 78 -23.57 4.20 16.05
CA THR A 78 -25.02 4.05 15.85
C THR A 78 -25.55 2.71 16.36
N THR A 79 -24.82 1.62 16.13
CA THR A 79 -25.23 0.29 16.60
C THR A 79 -25.20 0.22 18.13
N LEU A 80 -24.18 0.83 18.75
CA LEU A 80 -24.03 0.89 20.20
C LEU A 80 -25.14 1.72 20.84
N ASP A 81 -25.43 2.91 20.31
CA ASP A 81 -26.52 3.78 20.77
C ASP A 81 -27.88 3.05 20.70
N GLY A 82 -28.15 2.39 19.56
CA GLY A 82 -29.38 1.60 19.38
C GLY A 82 -29.51 0.41 20.33
N LYS A 83 -28.41 -0.18 20.78
CA LYS A 83 -28.39 -1.25 21.79
C LYS A 83 -28.46 -0.70 23.22
N ALA A 84 -27.85 0.45 23.48
CA ALA A 84 -27.94 1.13 24.78
C ALA A 84 -29.39 1.48 25.13
N GLY A 85 -30.18 1.89 24.14
CA GLY A 85 -31.61 2.16 24.30
C GLY A 85 -32.52 0.91 24.34
N LYS A 86 -32.00 -0.30 24.13
CA LYS A 86 -32.80 -1.55 24.02
C LYS A 86 -32.22 -2.68 24.86
N GLY A 87 -32.99 -3.18 25.85
CA GLY A 87 -32.67 -4.40 26.60
C GLY A 87 -32.41 -4.17 28.09
N ALA A 88 -31.98 -5.22 28.78
CA ALA A 88 -31.61 -5.17 30.19
C ALA A 88 -30.15 -4.72 30.33
N ASN A 89 -29.93 -3.40 30.29
CA ASN A 89 -28.60 -2.78 30.39
C ASN A 89 -28.30 -2.29 31.81
N SER A 90 -28.73 -3.04 32.83
CA SER A 90 -28.70 -2.62 34.24
C SER A 90 -27.29 -2.46 34.82
N ASP A 91 -26.28 -2.97 34.12
CA ASP A 91 -24.86 -2.91 34.46
C ASP A 91 -24.12 -1.74 33.77
N ILE A 92 -24.71 -1.07 32.77
CA ILE A 92 -24.12 0.09 32.12
C ILE A 92 -24.29 1.31 33.02
N THR A 93 -23.20 1.75 33.65
CA THR A 93 -23.22 2.85 34.63
C THR A 93 -22.95 4.23 34.01
N SER A 94 -22.39 4.29 32.79
CA SER A 94 -22.29 5.53 32.00
C SER A 94 -21.96 5.23 30.53
N LEU A 95 -22.41 6.10 29.62
CA LEU A 95 -21.92 6.22 28.26
C LEU A 95 -21.53 7.69 28.08
N SER A 96 -20.24 7.96 28.01
CA SER A 96 -19.68 9.31 27.81
C SER A 96 -19.48 9.61 26.34
#